data_AF-A0A831TH15-F1
#
_entry.id   AF-A0A831TH15-F1
#
_cell.length_a   1.000
_cell.length_b   1.000
_cell.length_c   1.000
_cell.angle_alpha   90.00
_cell.angle_beta   90.00
_cell.angle_gamma   90.00
#
_symmetry.space_group_name_H-M   'P 1'
#
loop_
_entity.id
_entity.type
_entity.pdbx_description
1 polymer ?
#
loop_
_entity_poly.entity_id
_entity_poly.type
_entity_poly.pdbx_seq_one_letter_code
_entity_poly.pdbx_strand_id
1 'polypeptide(L)' 'MPEPLTKREREVLRYLAQGMTNQEIADTLHVSQGTVKAHVESIIGKLGVANRTQAVVRALELGLLVSPLE' A
#
# COMPACT_ATOMS: atom_id res chain seq x y z
N MET A 1 -2.77 -19.32 -6.16
CA MET A 1 -1.58 -18.49 -5.86
C MET A 1 -2.07 -17.11 -5.45
N PRO A 2 -1.52 -16.47 -4.40
CA PRO A 2 -1.93 -15.10 -4.06
C PRO A 2 -1.68 -14.19 -5.28
N GLU A 3 -2.67 -13.36 -5.61
CA GLU A 3 -2.58 -12.46 -6.75
C GLU A 3 -1.49 -11.40 -6.48
N PRO A 4 -0.55 -11.15 -7.42
CA PRO A 4 0.45 -10.13 -7.23
C PRO A 4 -0.20 -8.75 -7.09
N LEU A 5 0.45 -7.85 -6.34
CA LEU A 5 0.03 -6.46 -6.30
C LEU A 5 0.10 -5.84 -7.71
N THR A 6 -0.88 -5.01 -8.04
CA THR A 6 -0.89 -4.19 -9.25
C THR A 6 0.09 -3.02 -9.13
N LYS A 7 0.34 -2.30 -10.24
CA LYS A 7 1.16 -1.08 -10.22
C LYS A 7 0.60 -0.02 -9.27
N ARG A 8 -0.72 0.19 -9.29
CA ARG A 8 -1.39 1.19 -8.45
C ARG A 8 -1.37 0.80 -6.97
N GLU A 9 -1.57 -0.48 -6.67
CA GLU A 9 -1.43 -0.98 -5.29
C GLU A 9 -0.01 -0.82 -4.75
N ARG A 10 1.02 -1.05 -5.57
CA ARG A 10 2.42 -0.77 -5.18
C ARG A 10 2.68 0.71 -4.93
N GLU A 11 2.11 1.61 -5.74
CA GLU A 11 2.18 3.06 -5.49
C GLU A 11 1.55 3.43 -4.16
N VAL A 12 0.31 2.99 -3.92
CA VAL A 12 -0.38 3.23 -2.64
C VAL A 12 0.44 2.68 -1.48
N LEU A 13 0.95 1.46 -1.59
CA LEU A 13 1.79 0.82 -0.56
C LEU A 13 3.07 1.63 -0.25
N ARG A 14 3.70 2.26 -1.24
CA ARG A 14 4.85 3.17 -1.01
C ARG A 14 4.46 4.40 -0.18
N TYR A 15 3.32 5.02 -0.48
CA TYR A 15 2.85 6.15 0.32
C TYR A 15 2.39 5.74 1.72
N LEU A 16 1.80 4.55 1.87
CA LEU A 16 1.50 3.99 3.19
C LEU A 16 2.78 3.85 4.03
N ALA A 17 3.88 3.41 3.42
CA ALA A 17 5.18 3.28 4.09
C ALA A 17 5.80 4.63 4.48
N GLN A 18 5.43 5.72 3.78
CA GLN A 18 5.80 7.09 4.14
C GLN A 18 4.92 7.68 5.25
N GLY A 19 3.95 6.93 5.77
CA GLY A 19 3.05 7.38 6.83
C GLY A 19 1.85 8.20 6.34
N MET A 20 1.64 8.32 5.02
CA MET A 20 0.57 9.14 4.47
C MET A 20 -0.82 8.55 4.77
N THR A 21 -1.77 9.42 5.10
CA THR A 21 -3.20 9.10 5.27
C THR A 21 -3.85 8.79 3.92
N ASN A 22 -5.01 8.14 3.93
CA ASN A 22 -5.75 7.87 2.68
C ASN A 22 -6.15 9.15 1.94
N GLN A 23 -6.32 10.26 2.67
CA GLN A 23 -6.63 11.56 2.07
C GLN A 23 -5.41 12.13 1.35
N GLU A 24 -4.25 12.20 2.00
CA GLU A 24 -3.02 12.70 1.37
C GLU A 24 -2.62 11.86 0.15
N ILE A 25 -2.82 10.54 0.21
CA ILE A 25 -2.60 9.65 -0.94
C ILE A 25 -3.59 9.96 -2.06
N ALA A 26 -4.86 10.19 -1.73
CA ALA A 26 -5.90 10.50 -2.71
C ALA A 26 -5.58 11.82 -3.43
N ASP A 27 -5.16 12.83 -2.68
CA ASP A 27 -4.75 14.13 -3.21
C ASP A 27 -3.51 13.99 -4.12
N THR A 28 -2.50 13.24 -3.66
CA THR A 28 -1.27 12.98 -4.44
C THR A 28 -1.57 12.22 -5.74
N LEU A 29 -2.47 11.26 -5.67
CA LEU A 29 -2.82 10.39 -6.79
C LEU A 29 -3.95 10.94 -7.68
N HIS A 30 -4.53 12.09 -7.33
CA HIS A 30 -5.66 12.72 -7.99
C HIS A 30 -6.87 11.77 -8.14
N VAL A 31 -7.20 11.05 -7.06
CA VAL A 31 -8.34 10.11 -6.99
C VAL A 31 -9.18 10.39 -5.74
N SER A 32 -10.30 9.68 -5.57
CA SER A 32 -11.09 9.78 -4.34
C SER A 32 -10.44 9.02 -3.17
N GLN A 33 -10.68 9.47 -1.94
CA GLN A 33 -10.29 8.75 -0.73
C GLN A 33 -10.85 7.31 -0.70
N GLY A 34 -12.07 7.10 -1.22
CA GLY A 34 -12.70 5.79 -1.35
C GLY A 34 -11.93 4.86 -2.29
N THR A 35 -11.40 5.38 -3.39
CA THR A 35 -10.52 4.64 -4.32
C THR A 35 -9.25 4.18 -3.62
N VAL A 36 -8.61 5.06 -2.84
CA VAL A 36 -7.43 4.68 -2.04
C VAL A 36 -7.80 3.61 -1.02
N LYS A 37 -8.92 3.75 -0.30
CA LYS A 37 -9.38 2.76 0.67
C LYS A 37 -9.54 1.37 0.04
N ALA A 38 -10.16 1.29 -1.15
CA ALA A 38 -10.30 0.03 -1.88
C ALA A 38 -8.94 -0.59 -2.24
N HIS A 39 -7.97 0.22 -2.67
CA HIS A 39 -6.61 -0.27 -2.89
C HIS A 39 -5.95 -0.78 -1.60
N VAL A 40 -6.11 -0.08 -0.47
CA VAL A 40 -5.58 -0.52 0.83
C VAL A 40 -6.19 -1.85 1.27
N GLU A 41 -7.50 -2.03 1.14
CA GLU A 41 -8.20 -3.28 1.45
C GLU A 41 -7.71 -4.44 0.56
N SER A 42 -7.55 -4.19 -0.74
CA SER A 42 -7.00 -5.15 -1.68
C SER A 42 -5.55 -5.55 -1.33
N ILE A 43 -4.70 -4.58 -0.98
CA ILE A 43 -3.32 -4.84 -0.53
C ILE A 43 -3.30 -5.72 0.71
N ILE A 44 -4.11 -5.38 1.73
CA ILE A 44 -4.22 -6.14 2.97
C ILE A 44 -4.63 -7.59 2.68
N GLY A 45 -5.64 -7.78 1.83
CA GLY A 45 -6.10 -9.12 1.42
C GLY A 45 -5.03 -9.90 0.65
N LYS A 46 -4.35 -9.27 -0.31
CA LYS A 46 -3.31 -9.91 -1.13
C LYS A 46 -2.06 -10.26 -0.33
N LEU A 47 -1.70 -9.46 0.67
CA LEU A 47 -0.57 -9.71 1.56
C LEU A 47 -0.92 -10.63 2.73
N GLY A 48 -2.22 -10.92 2.96
CA GLY A 48 -2.67 -11.82 4.01
C GLY A 48 -2.46 -11.27 5.42
N VAL A 49 -2.61 -9.96 5.59
CA VAL A 49 -2.37 -9.25 6.87
C VAL A 49 -3.66 -8.65 7.41
N ALA A 50 -3.66 -8.15 8.65
CA ALA A 50 -4.86 -7.64 9.29
C ALA A 50 -5.06 -6.12 9.15
N ASN A 51 -3.99 -5.35 8.88
CA ASN A 51 -4.07 -3.90 8.81
C ASN A 51 -2.95 -3.28 7.95
N ARG A 52 -3.08 -1.98 7.69
CA ARG A 52 -2.14 -1.22 6.86
C ARG A 52 -0.70 -1.20 7.39
N THR A 53 -0.51 -1.19 8.71
CA THR A 53 0.84 -1.22 9.30
C THR A 53 1.50 -2.56 9.03
N GLN A 54 0.76 -3.66 9.25
CA GLN A 54 1.23 -5.00 8.90
C GLN A 54 1.46 -5.15 7.39
N ALA A 55 0.66 -4.49 6.53
CA ALA A 55 0.89 -4.49 5.09
C ALA A 55 2.23 -3.87 4.71
N VAL A 56 2.61 -2.75 5.33
CA VAL A 56 3.92 -2.12 5.13
C VAL A 56 5.05 -3.04 5.60
N VAL A 57 4.95 -3.59 6.82
CA VAL A 57 5.96 -4.52 7.36
C VAL A 57 6.12 -5.74 6.45
N ARG A 58 5.02 -6.37 6.07
CA ARG A 58 5.02 -7.54 5.19
C ARG A 58 5.60 -7.23 3.81
N ALA A 59 5.33 -6.04 3.27
CA ALA A 59 5.90 -5.62 2.01
C ALA A 59 7.42 -5.41 2.07
N LEU A 60 7.95 -4.92 3.20
CA LEU A 60 9.40 -4.82 3.43
C LEU A 60 10.04 -6.21 3.51
N GLU A 61 9.45 -7.15 4.27
CA GLU A 61 9.92 -8.54 4.36
C GLU A 61 9.98 -9.24 3.00
N LEU A 62 9.02 -8.94 2.12
CA LEU A 62 8.93 -9.52 0.78
C LEU A 62 9.79 -8.77 -0.26
N GLY A 63 10.51 -7.72 0.12
CA GLY A 63 11.30 -6.89 -0.80
C GLY A 63 10.45 -6.13 -1.83
N LEU A 64 9.16 -5.93 -1.56
CA LEU A 64 8.23 -5.19 -2.45
C LEU A 64 8.38 -3.67 -2.31
N LEU A 65 9.03 -3.22 -1.24
CA LEU A 65 9.40 -1.85 -0.99
C LEU A 65 10.93 -1.76 -0.91
N VAL A 66 11.51 -0.83 -1.65
CA VAL A 66 12.88 -0.38 -1.44
C VAL A 66 12.86 0.57 -0.24
N SER A 67 13.60 0.22 0.81
CA SER A 67 13.87 1.14 1.91
C SER A 67 14.54 2.40 1.35
N PRO A 68 14.13 3.63 1.73
CA PRO A 68 14.84 4.84 1.32
C PRO A 68 16.23 5.00 1.95
N LEU A 69 16.67 4.05 2.79
CA LEU A 69 18.01 4.03 3.40
C LEU A 69 18.98 3.24 2.51
N GLU A 70 19.29 3.77 1.33
CA GLU A 70 20.50 3.46 0.55
C GLU A 70 21.13 4.77 0.06
#